data_AF-A0A523PWM3-F1
#
_entry.id   AF-A0A523PWM3-F1
#
_cell.length_a   1.000
_cell.length_b   1.000
_cell.length_c   1.000
_cell.angle_alpha   90.00
_cell.angle_beta   90.00
_cell.angle_gamma   90.00
#
_symmetry.space_group_name_H-M   'P 1'
#
loop_
_entity.id
_entity.type
_entity.pdbx_description
1 polymer ?
#
loop_
_entity_poly.entity_id
_entity_poly.type
_entity_poly.pdbx_seq_one_letter_code
_entity_poly.pdbx_strand_id
1 'polypeptide(L)'
;MFVKNQIMRLIAKRAILIKSIVAGFLVLAMKNFVLKNLTIYGQDFHDLIEFSDITIVFTGAFFVFGLLLAATMSDFKESEKIPGEVASNLEAIKDWIYLALKAPRTGTSDLSQEKLDTNFLREEMLFLTDGIISWIYSKEKDSNVIFPLIRHSNEIAYYFAQRGVDKEAIKGIQENTNAMRKQMTRAYSISRNNFIKPAYTLLQSILFIVMALLLITKFKSPAADYFVTSTITFLFCYLYLLIVGLDDPFDISNDEIDVDLKTLDRFQQRLISDFLV
;
A
#
# COMPACT_ATOMS: atom_id res chain seq x y z
N MET A 1 -8.70 21.34 -20.57
CA MET A 1 -9.15 20.51 -19.43
C MET A 1 -8.28 19.25 -19.24
N PHE A 2 -7.94 18.53 -20.31
CA PHE A 2 -7.06 17.33 -20.28
C PHE A 2 -5.61 17.58 -19.78
N VAL A 3 -4.99 18.70 -20.18
CA VAL A 3 -3.62 19.06 -19.79
C VAL A 3 -3.51 19.41 -18.30
N LYS A 4 -4.56 20.03 -17.72
CA LYS A 4 -4.60 20.37 -16.28
C LYS A 4 -4.66 19.12 -15.39
N ASN A 5 -5.35 18.07 -15.85
CA ASN A 5 -5.39 16.77 -15.17
C ASN A 5 -4.08 15.98 -15.30
N GLN A 6 -3.38 16.05 -16.43
CA GLN A 6 -2.05 15.45 -16.55
C GLN A 6 -1.00 16.16 -15.68
N ILE A 7 -1.04 17.50 -15.62
CA ILE A 7 -0.14 18.28 -14.76
C ILE A 7 -0.45 18.03 -13.28
N MET A 8 -1.72 18.00 -12.86
CA MET A 8 -2.08 17.63 -11.49
C MET A 8 -1.65 16.21 -11.13
N ARG A 9 -1.78 15.24 -12.03
CA ARG A 9 -1.26 13.87 -11.82
C ARG A 9 0.26 13.80 -11.75
N LEU A 10 0.97 14.63 -12.53
CA LEU A 10 2.44 14.74 -12.48
C LEU A 10 2.92 15.42 -11.19
N ILE A 11 2.17 16.41 -10.71
CA ILE A 11 2.41 17.10 -9.44
C ILE A 11 2.09 16.19 -8.26
N ALA A 12 1.01 15.39 -8.32
CA ALA A 12 0.68 14.38 -7.31
C ALA A 12 1.78 13.31 -7.21
N LYS A 13 2.22 12.74 -8.34
CA LYS A 13 3.33 11.78 -8.39
C LYS A 13 4.69 12.32 -7.94
N ARG A 14 4.86 13.65 -7.91
CA ARG A 14 6.07 14.33 -7.45
C ARG A 14 5.82 15.18 -6.22
N ALA A 15 4.68 15.00 -5.53
CA ALA A 15 4.29 15.85 -4.41
C ALA A 15 5.29 15.75 -3.28
N ILE A 16 5.75 14.53 -2.98
CA ILE A 16 6.82 14.26 -2.01
C ILE A 16 8.10 15.06 -2.37
N LEU A 17 8.54 15.00 -3.63
CA LEU A 17 9.73 15.71 -4.10
C LEU A 17 9.58 17.23 -3.90
N ILE A 18 8.44 17.79 -4.31
CA ILE A 18 8.16 19.22 -4.22
C ILE A 18 8.08 19.67 -2.75
N LYS A 19 7.35 18.92 -1.91
CA LYS A 19 7.22 19.18 -0.46
C LYS A 19 8.60 19.20 0.21
N SER A 20 9.48 18.26 -0.12
CA SER A 20 10.84 18.21 0.43
C SER A 20 11.73 19.36 -0.04
N ILE A 21 11.62 19.78 -1.29
CA ILE A 21 12.37 20.96 -1.80
C ILE A 21 11.91 22.23 -1.07
N VAL A 22 10.60 22.41 -0.91
CA VAL A 22 10.03 23.56 -0.18
C VAL A 22 10.50 23.56 1.28
N ALA A 23 10.52 22.41 1.94
CA ALA A 23 11.07 22.27 3.29
C ALA A 23 12.54 22.70 3.37
N GLY A 24 13.35 22.29 2.38
CA GLY A 24 14.74 22.74 2.23
C GLY A 24 14.88 24.26 2.23
N PHE A 25 14.13 24.94 1.36
CA PHE A 25 14.14 26.40 1.29
C PHE A 25 13.64 27.08 2.58
N LEU A 26 12.62 26.51 3.23
CA LEU A 26 12.10 27.03 4.51
C LEU A 26 13.13 26.96 5.62
N VAL A 27 13.85 25.83 5.75
CA VAL A 27 14.92 25.68 6.75
C VAL A 27 16.05 26.66 6.48
N LEU A 28 16.45 26.87 5.21
CA LEU A 28 17.44 27.90 4.87
C LEU A 28 16.98 29.31 5.25
N ALA A 29 15.72 29.64 4.97
CA ALA A 29 15.16 30.94 5.34
C ALA A 29 15.13 31.12 6.86
N MET A 30 14.74 30.08 7.60
CA MET A 30 14.75 30.07 9.06
C MET A 30 16.17 30.21 9.61
N LYS A 31 17.15 29.53 9.02
CA LYS A 31 18.56 29.64 9.39
C LYS A 31 19.06 31.07 9.22
N ASN A 32 18.77 31.69 8.07
CA ASN A 32 19.14 33.09 7.81
C ASN A 32 18.48 34.08 8.77
N PHE A 33 17.24 33.81 9.16
CA PHE A 33 16.55 34.61 10.18
C PHE A 33 17.21 34.48 11.55
N VAL A 34 17.56 33.25 11.96
CA VAL A 34 18.28 32.98 13.22
C VAL A 34 19.64 33.67 13.21
N LEU A 35 20.41 33.51 12.14
CA LEU A 35 21.71 34.18 11.94
C LEU A 35 21.63 35.69 12.12
N LYS A 36 20.59 36.33 11.59
CA LYS A 36 20.47 37.79 11.56
C LYS A 36 19.92 38.39 12.86
N ASN A 37 19.08 37.66 13.58
CA ASN A 37 18.29 38.21 14.69
C ASN A 37 18.64 37.65 16.08
N LEU A 38 19.39 36.55 16.17
CA LEU A 38 19.81 35.94 17.45
C LEU A 38 21.31 36.17 17.70
N THR A 39 21.68 37.41 17.99
CA THR A 39 22.95 37.74 18.63
C THR A 39 22.71 37.87 20.14
N ILE A 40 23.08 36.83 20.89
CA ILE A 40 22.98 36.81 22.36
C ILE A 40 24.39 36.99 22.92
N TYR A 41 24.61 38.04 23.71
CA TYR A 41 25.88 38.30 24.43
C TYR A 41 27.16 38.40 23.56
N GLY A 42 27.06 38.82 22.30
CA GLY A 42 28.25 39.07 21.46
C GLY A 42 28.99 37.80 20.99
N GLN A 43 28.41 36.62 21.22
CA GLN A 43 28.76 35.39 20.49
C GLN A 43 27.65 35.06 19.50
N ASP A 44 28.04 34.75 18.27
CA ASP A 44 27.10 34.19 17.30
C ASP A 44 26.69 32.80 17.80
N PHE A 45 25.39 32.52 17.85
CA PHE A 45 24.83 31.23 18.29
C PHE A 45 25.40 30.01 17.54
N HIS A 46 26.02 30.27 16.38
CA HIS A 46 26.71 29.31 15.54
C HIS A 46 28.03 28.78 16.12
N ASP A 47 28.67 29.48 17.05
CA ASP A 47 29.95 29.05 17.62
C ASP A 47 29.84 27.88 18.61
N LEU A 48 28.61 27.41 18.87
CA LEU A 48 28.35 26.37 19.87
C LEU A 48 28.59 24.95 19.36
N ILE A 49 28.42 24.68 18.05
CA ILE A 49 28.49 23.33 17.48
C ILE A 49 29.14 23.32 16.09
N GLU A 50 30.20 22.52 15.93
CA GLU A 50 30.81 22.26 14.62
C GLU A 50 30.13 21.10 13.90
N PHE A 51 30.20 21.10 12.56
CA PHE A 51 29.63 20.03 11.74
C PHE A 51 30.17 18.62 12.09
N SER A 52 31.43 18.53 12.54
CA SER A 52 32.02 17.26 13.00
C SER A 52 31.27 16.65 14.18
N ASP A 53 30.75 17.48 15.08
CA ASP A 53 30.13 17.05 16.34
C ASP A 53 28.78 16.37 16.11
N ILE A 54 28.09 16.75 15.03
CA ILE A 54 26.76 16.24 14.69
C ILE A 54 26.77 15.10 13.67
N THR A 55 27.93 14.78 13.09
CA THR A 55 28.05 13.74 12.05
C THR A 55 27.60 12.37 12.57
N ILE A 56 27.87 12.07 13.84
CA ILE A 56 27.42 10.83 14.49
C ILE A 56 25.89 10.77 14.63
N VAL A 57 25.25 11.90 14.94
CA VAL A 57 23.78 12.00 15.05
C VAL A 57 23.14 11.77 13.69
N PHE A 58 23.70 12.36 12.63
CA PHE A 58 23.22 12.13 11.27
C PHE A 58 23.36 10.67 10.87
N THR A 59 24.51 10.05 11.16
CA THR A 59 24.73 8.64 10.83
C THR A 59 23.70 7.74 11.50
N GLY A 60 23.40 7.97 12.79
CA GLY A 60 22.34 7.26 13.50
C GLY A 60 20.95 7.53 12.92
N ALA A 61 20.65 8.78 12.57
CA ALA A 61 19.37 9.15 11.95
C ALA A 61 19.18 8.46 10.59
N PHE A 62 20.17 8.52 9.70
CA PHE A 62 20.15 7.82 8.41
C PHE A 62 19.93 6.31 8.58
N PHE A 63 20.59 5.71 9.57
CA PHE A 63 20.42 4.28 9.86
C PHE A 63 18.98 3.94 10.27
N VAL A 64 18.38 4.70 11.19
CA VAL A 64 16.99 4.47 11.63
C VAL A 64 16.01 4.67 10.48
N PHE A 65 16.15 5.77 9.71
CA PHE A 65 15.32 6.01 8.53
C PHE A 65 15.47 4.89 7.49
N GLY A 66 16.69 4.38 7.28
CA GLY A 66 16.95 3.27 6.36
C GLY A 66 16.29 1.97 6.78
N LEU A 67 16.35 1.61 8.07
CA LEU A 67 15.68 0.42 8.61
C LEU A 67 14.15 0.50 8.46
N LEU A 68 13.57 1.66 8.78
CA LEU A 68 12.13 1.87 8.69
C LEU A 68 11.66 1.86 7.23
N LEU A 69 12.39 2.53 6.33
CA LEU A 69 12.09 2.49 4.89
C LEU A 69 12.19 1.06 4.33
N ALA A 70 13.20 0.28 4.75
CA ALA A 70 13.34 -1.10 4.29
C ALA A 70 12.14 -1.96 4.70
N ALA A 71 11.64 -1.78 5.91
CA ALA A 71 10.48 -2.48 6.42
C ALA A 71 9.18 -2.05 5.71
N THR A 72 8.89 -0.74 5.59
CA THR A 72 7.71 -0.27 4.83
C THR A 72 7.76 -0.70 3.36
N MET A 73 8.95 -0.71 2.74
CA MET A 73 9.10 -1.15 1.35
C MET A 73 8.81 -2.65 1.17
N SER A 74 9.11 -3.47 2.19
CA SER A 74 8.76 -4.89 2.18
C SER A 74 7.24 -5.08 2.18
N ASP A 75 6.56 -4.37 3.09
CA ASP A 75 5.11 -4.43 3.22
C ASP A 75 4.39 -3.89 1.97
N PHE A 76 4.91 -2.81 1.37
CA PHE A 76 4.43 -2.29 0.09
C PHE A 76 4.54 -3.32 -1.04
N LYS A 77 5.71 -3.95 -1.19
CA LYS A 77 5.94 -4.98 -2.23
C LYS A 77 5.09 -6.22 -2.02
N GLU A 78 4.79 -6.57 -0.77
CA GLU A 78 3.85 -7.66 -0.49
C GLU A 78 2.43 -7.27 -0.88
N SER A 79 2.04 -6.03 -0.58
CA SER A 79 0.73 -5.48 -0.95
C SER A 79 0.50 -5.42 -2.46
N GLU A 80 1.52 -5.08 -3.25
CA GLU A 80 1.44 -5.10 -4.73
C GLU A 80 1.16 -6.49 -5.31
N LYS A 81 1.55 -7.56 -4.61
CA LYS A 81 1.33 -8.94 -5.09
C LYS A 81 -0.10 -9.42 -4.81
N ILE A 82 -0.70 -8.97 -3.72
CA ILE A 82 -1.98 -9.46 -3.23
C ILE A 82 -3.10 -9.39 -4.30
N PRO A 83 -3.34 -8.28 -5.01
CA PRO A 83 -4.40 -8.23 -6.03
C PRO A 83 -4.18 -9.22 -7.16
N GLY A 84 -2.93 -9.43 -7.59
CA GLY A 84 -2.58 -10.43 -8.60
C GLY A 84 -2.85 -11.85 -8.11
N GLU A 85 -2.49 -12.17 -6.87
CA GLU A 85 -2.77 -13.48 -6.28
C GLU A 85 -4.27 -13.71 -6.07
N VAL A 86 -5.03 -12.70 -5.65
CA VAL A 86 -6.49 -12.77 -5.53
C VAL A 86 -7.14 -13.00 -6.90
N ALA A 87 -6.76 -12.23 -7.93
CA ALA A 87 -7.28 -12.41 -9.28
C ALA A 87 -7.00 -13.83 -9.81
N SER A 88 -5.78 -14.36 -9.57
CA SER A 88 -5.41 -15.73 -9.96
C SER A 88 -6.27 -16.79 -9.24
N ASN A 89 -6.55 -16.62 -7.95
CA ASN A 89 -7.45 -17.55 -7.23
C ASN A 89 -8.88 -17.49 -7.75
N LEU A 90 -9.39 -16.30 -8.10
CA LEU A 90 -10.72 -16.14 -8.70
C LEU A 90 -10.78 -16.76 -10.11
N GLU A 91 -9.72 -16.62 -10.90
CA GLU A 91 -9.60 -17.31 -12.20
C GLU A 91 -9.61 -18.83 -12.03
N ALA A 92 -8.85 -19.36 -11.07
CA ALA A 92 -8.85 -20.78 -10.79
C ALA A 92 -10.24 -21.29 -10.38
N ILE A 93 -10.98 -20.53 -9.54
CA ILE A 93 -12.37 -20.86 -9.20
C ILE A 93 -13.25 -20.89 -10.46
N LYS A 94 -13.09 -19.92 -11.37
CA LYS A 94 -13.78 -19.91 -12.66
C LYS A 94 -13.45 -21.15 -13.51
N ASP A 95 -12.18 -21.56 -13.55
CA ASP A 95 -11.75 -22.74 -14.30
C ASP A 95 -12.30 -24.04 -13.70
N TRP A 96 -12.40 -24.14 -12.37
CA TRP A 96 -13.08 -25.26 -11.70
C TRP A 96 -14.58 -25.29 -12.02
N ILE A 97 -15.23 -24.13 -12.13
CA ILE A 97 -16.62 -24.03 -12.59
C ILE A 97 -16.73 -24.53 -14.03
N TYR A 98 -15.82 -24.11 -14.91
CA TYR A 98 -15.79 -24.55 -16.29
C TYR A 98 -15.60 -26.07 -16.42
N LEU A 99 -14.70 -26.65 -15.61
CA LEU A 99 -14.52 -28.09 -15.53
C LEU A 99 -15.80 -28.78 -15.08
N ALA A 100 -16.47 -28.29 -14.03
CA ALA A 100 -17.74 -28.85 -13.54
C ALA A 100 -18.86 -28.81 -14.59
N LEU A 101 -18.86 -27.82 -15.48
CA LEU A 101 -19.83 -27.69 -16.58
C LEU A 101 -19.58 -28.70 -17.70
N LYS A 102 -18.32 -29.08 -17.94
CA LYS A 102 -17.92 -29.97 -19.04
C LYS A 102 -17.74 -31.43 -18.65
N ALA A 103 -17.30 -31.68 -17.41
CA ALA A 103 -17.01 -33.01 -16.94
C ALA A 103 -18.29 -33.84 -16.73
N PRO A 104 -18.23 -35.16 -16.96
CA PRO A 104 -19.34 -36.04 -16.66
C PRO A 104 -19.61 -36.04 -15.16
N ARG A 105 -20.90 -36.09 -14.78
CA ARG A 105 -21.33 -36.11 -13.38
C ARG A 105 -21.52 -37.54 -12.91
N THR A 106 -21.19 -37.78 -11.64
CA THR A 106 -21.19 -39.12 -11.03
C THR A 106 -22.30 -39.30 -9.99
N GLY A 107 -23.09 -38.26 -9.73
CA GLY A 107 -24.18 -38.31 -8.76
C GLY A 107 -25.40 -39.10 -9.24
N THR A 108 -26.09 -39.71 -8.28
CA THR A 108 -27.31 -40.52 -8.48
C THR A 108 -28.59 -39.81 -8.05
N SER A 109 -28.50 -38.57 -7.55
CA SER A 109 -29.66 -37.77 -7.15
C SER A 109 -30.41 -37.22 -8.38
N ASP A 110 -31.70 -36.95 -8.23
CA ASP A 110 -32.52 -36.30 -9.27
C ASP A 110 -31.90 -34.96 -9.72
N LEU A 111 -31.36 -34.19 -8.77
CA LEU A 111 -30.64 -32.95 -9.02
C LEU A 111 -29.36 -33.12 -9.84
N SER A 112 -28.76 -34.31 -9.87
CA SER A 112 -27.56 -34.57 -10.68
C SER A 112 -27.87 -34.58 -12.19
N GLN A 113 -29.14 -34.83 -12.55
CA GLN A 113 -29.63 -34.85 -13.94
C GLN A 113 -29.95 -33.44 -14.47
N GLU A 114 -30.20 -32.47 -13.59
CA GLU A 114 -30.47 -31.08 -13.97
C GLU A 114 -29.22 -30.38 -14.49
N LYS A 115 -29.31 -29.57 -15.54
CA LYS A 115 -28.16 -28.77 -15.99
C LYS A 115 -27.74 -27.79 -14.90
N LEU A 116 -26.42 -27.59 -14.74
CA LEU A 116 -25.91 -26.55 -13.86
C LEU A 116 -26.34 -25.18 -14.40
N ASP A 117 -26.77 -24.32 -13.49
CA ASP A 117 -27.22 -22.98 -13.76
C ASP A 117 -26.01 -22.06 -13.85
N THR A 118 -25.64 -21.77 -15.10
CA THR A 118 -24.55 -20.87 -15.43
C THR A 118 -24.80 -19.45 -14.93
N ASN A 119 -26.06 -18.98 -14.88
CA ASN A 119 -26.36 -17.62 -14.45
C ASN A 119 -26.12 -17.48 -12.95
N PHE A 120 -26.62 -18.44 -12.17
CA PHE A 120 -26.33 -18.52 -10.73
C PHE A 120 -24.81 -18.50 -10.46
N LEU A 121 -24.05 -19.39 -11.13
CA LEU A 121 -22.59 -19.47 -10.93
C LEU A 121 -21.86 -18.17 -11.31
N ARG A 122 -22.35 -17.48 -12.34
CA ARG A 122 -21.82 -16.17 -12.74
C ARG A 122 -22.14 -15.09 -11.71
N GLU A 123 -23.37 -15.06 -11.20
CA GLU A 123 -23.79 -14.11 -10.17
C GLU A 123 -22.99 -14.28 -8.87
N GLU A 124 -22.76 -15.53 -8.43
CA GLU A 124 -21.93 -15.84 -7.27
C GLU A 124 -20.49 -15.34 -7.44
N MET A 125 -19.90 -15.55 -8.62
CA MET A 125 -18.55 -15.06 -8.93
C MET A 125 -18.47 -13.54 -8.98
N LEU A 126 -19.48 -12.88 -9.55
CA LEU A 126 -19.55 -11.41 -9.61
C LEU A 126 -19.70 -10.84 -8.20
N PHE A 127 -20.62 -11.37 -7.40
CA PHE A 127 -20.83 -10.94 -6.02
C PHE A 127 -19.55 -11.04 -5.19
N LEU A 128 -18.84 -12.17 -5.30
CA LEU A 128 -17.56 -12.39 -4.62
C LEU A 128 -16.49 -11.39 -5.08
N THR A 129 -16.35 -11.20 -6.40
CA THR A 129 -15.34 -10.31 -6.99
C THR A 129 -15.60 -8.86 -6.61
N ASP A 130 -16.84 -8.39 -6.78
CA ASP A 130 -17.26 -7.02 -6.49
C ASP A 130 -17.13 -6.71 -5.00
N GLY A 131 -17.50 -7.66 -4.14
CA GLY A 131 -17.34 -7.52 -2.70
C GLY A 131 -15.87 -7.41 -2.28
N ILE A 132 -14.96 -8.19 -2.90
CA ILE A 132 -13.52 -8.11 -2.61
C ILE A 132 -12.96 -6.77 -3.07
N ILE A 133 -13.30 -6.35 -4.30
CA ILE A 133 -12.90 -5.04 -4.83
C ILE A 133 -13.39 -3.93 -3.89
N SER A 134 -14.68 -3.93 -3.55
CA SER A 134 -15.30 -2.95 -2.64
C SER A 134 -14.60 -2.91 -1.29
N TRP A 135 -14.25 -4.08 -0.73
CA TRP A 135 -13.49 -4.14 0.51
C TRP A 135 -12.07 -3.57 0.37
N ILE A 136 -11.38 -3.86 -0.73
CA ILE A 136 -10.07 -3.27 -1.04
C ILE A 136 -10.18 -1.75 -1.26
N TYR A 137 -11.31 -1.22 -1.72
CA TYR A 137 -11.51 0.24 -1.78
C TYR A 137 -12.04 0.84 -0.46
N SER A 138 -12.49 0.01 0.48
CA SER A 138 -13.02 0.49 1.77
C SER A 138 -11.91 1.03 2.65
N LYS A 139 -12.16 2.15 3.33
CA LYS A 139 -11.22 2.75 4.28
C LYS A 139 -11.08 1.97 5.58
N GLU A 140 -12.16 1.33 6.02
CA GLU A 140 -12.21 0.66 7.32
C GLU A 140 -11.58 -0.74 7.30
N LYS A 141 -11.51 -1.36 6.11
CA LYS A 141 -10.99 -2.73 5.89
C LYS A 141 -11.59 -3.73 6.88
N ASP A 142 -12.90 -3.64 7.12
CA ASP A 142 -13.54 -4.40 8.18
C ASP A 142 -13.45 -5.92 7.95
N SER A 143 -12.85 -6.61 8.91
CA SER A 143 -12.72 -8.07 8.91
C SER A 143 -14.08 -8.78 8.96
N ASN A 144 -15.09 -8.15 9.57
CA ASN A 144 -16.45 -8.69 9.65
C ASN A 144 -17.18 -8.67 8.29
N VAL A 145 -16.64 -7.95 7.29
CA VAL A 145 -17.19 -7.93 5.93
C VAL A 145 -16.48 -8.95 5.06
N ILE A 146 -15.14 -8.91 5.00
CA ILE A 146 -14.38 -9.71 4.04
C ILE A 146 -14.41 -11.22 4.34
N PHE A 147 -14.35 -11.64 5.60
CA PHE A 147 -14.30 -13.07 5.91
C PHE A 147 -15.63 -13.79 5.66
N PRO A 148 -16.80 -13.22 6.00
CA PRO A 148 -18.08 -13.76 5.55
C PRO A 148 -18.24 -13.76 4.03
N LEU A 149 -17.77 -12.70 3.34
CA LEU A 149 -17.79 -12.65 1.88
C LEU A 149 -16.98 -13.80 1.25
N ILE A 150 -15.74 -14.02 1.70
CA ILE A 150 -14.92 -15.15 1.22
C ILE A 150 -15.58 -16.48 1.57
N ARG A 151 -16.27 -16.59 2.71
CA ARG A 151 -17.00 -17.82 3.06
C ARG A 151 -18.15 -18.10 2.07
N HIS A 152 -18.74 -17.07 1.46
CA HIS A 152 -19.83 -17.21 0.52
C HIS A 152 -19.45 -18.00 -0.74
N SER A 153 -18.17 -18.06 -1.13
CA SER A 153 -17.73 -18.94 -2.22
C SER A 153 -18.03 -20.42 -1.97
N ASN A 154 -18.27 -20.83 -0.72
CA ASN A 154 -18.73 -22.18 -0.39
C ASN A 154 -20.13 -22.49 -0.93
N GLU A 155 -20.96 -21.48 -1.25
CA GLU A 155 -22.26 -21.71 -1.89
C GLU A 155 -22.09 -22.40 -3.24
N ILE A 156 -21.03 -22.08 -4.00
CA ILE A 156 -20.65 -22.79 -5.23
C ILE A 156 -20.30 -24.25 -4.93
N ALA A 157 -19.55 -24.50 -3.86
CA ALA A 157 -19.18 -25.85 -3.44
C ALA A 157 -20.39 -26.67 -2.98
N TYR A 158 -21.33 -26.07 -2.25
CA TYR A 158 -22.59 -26.71 -1.85
C TYR A 158 -23.48 -26.99 -3.07
N TYR A 159 -23.57 -26.04 -3.99
CA TYR A 159 -24.30 -26.17 -5.24
C TYR A 159 -23.80 -27.37 -6.08
N PHE A 160 -22.48 -27.52 -6.17
CA PHE A 160 -21.81 -28.66 -6.81
C PHE A 160 -22.07 -29.99 -6.10
N ALA A 161 -21.95 -30.02 -4.78
CA ALA A 161 -22.17 -31.22 -3.99
C ALA A 161 -23.61 -31.77 -4.15
N GLN A 162 -24.61 -30.90 -4.16
CA GLN A 162 -26.02 -31.29 -4.32
C GLN A 162 -26.33 -31.89 -5.71
N ARG A 163 -25.55 -31.51 -6.73
CA ARG A 163 -25.76 -31.87 -8.15
C ARG A 163 -24.77 -32.91 -8.67
N GLY A 164 -24.08 -33.60 -7.77
CA GLY A 164 -23.21 -34.73 -8.14
C GLY A 164 -22.02 -34.35 -9.00
N VAL A 165 -21.55 -33.11 -8.88
CA VAL A 165 -20.30 -32.65 -9.51
C VAL A 165 -19.13 -33.39 -8.86
N ASP A 166 -18.08 -33.63 -9.65
CA ASP A 166 -16.90 -34.34 -9.20
C ASP A 166 -16.24 -33.68 -7.97
N LYS A 167 -15.75 -34.53 -7.05
CA LYS A 167 -15.15 -34.08 -5.78
C LYS A 167 -13.89 -33.25 -6.00
N GLU A 168 -13.16 -33.46 -7.09
CA GLU A 168 -11.98 -32.67 -7.44
C GLU A 168 -12.34 -31.22 -7.71
N ALA A 169 -13.43 -30.95 -8.43
CA ALA A 169 -13.90 -29.59 -8.67
C ALA A 169 -14.32 -28.90 -7.37
N ILE A 170 -15.06 -29.60 -6.50
CA ILE A 170 -15.45 -29.09 -5.17
C ILE A 170 -14.20 -28.75 -4.34
N LYS A 171 -13.22 -29.65 -4.32
CA LYS A 171 -11.94 -29.46 -3.62
C LYS A 171 -11.18 -28.27 -4.19
N GLY A 172 -11.16 -28.11 -5.51
CA GLY A 172 -10.57 -26.98 -6.20
C GLY A 172 -11.14 -25.63 -5.76
N ILE A 173 -12.46 -25.51 -5.64
CA ILE A 173 -13.12 -24.30 -5.11
C ILE A 173 -12.68 -24.02 -3.67
N GLN A 174 -12.66 -25.06 -2.82
CA GLN A 174 -12.30 -24.93 -1.40
C GLN A 174 -10.83 -24.53 -1.19
N GLU A 175 -9.91 -25.12 -1.96
CA GLU A 175 -8.48 -24.80 -1.90
C GLU A 175 -8.20 -23.35 -2.31
N ASN A 176 -8.79 -22.89 -3.40
CA ASN A 176 -8.65 -21.50 -3.87
C ASN A 176 -9.34 -20.50 -2.93
N THR A 177 -10.46 -20.87 -2.32
CA THR A 177 -11.10 -20.09 -1.26
C THR A 177 -10.18 -19.92 -0.04
N ASN A 178 -9.51 -21.00 0.38
CA ASN A 178 -8.56 -20.95 1.49
C ASN A 178 -7.31 -20.13 1.14
N ALA A 179 -6.81 -20.23 -0.09
CA ALA A 179 -5.69 -19.43 -0.58
C ALA A 179 -6.06 -17.94 -0.57
N MET A 180 -7.23 -17.58 -1.12
CA MET A 180 -7.76 -16.22 -1.10
C MET A 180 -7.94 -15.70 0.34
N ARG A 181 -8.44 -16.52 1.27
CA ARG A 181 -8.52 -16.14 2.69
C ARG A 181 -7.16 -15.75 3.27
N LYS A 182 -6.10 -16.50 2.97
CA LYS A 182 -4.74 -16.15 3.41
C LYS A 182 -4.30 -14.80 2.86
N GLN A 183 -4.58 -14.51 1.58
CA GLN A 183 -4.23 -13.22 0.98
C GLN A 183 -5.01 -12.05 1.57
N MET A 184 -6.31 -12.22 1.81
CA MET A 184 -7.12 -11.18 2.42
C MET A 184 -6.76 -10.97 3.89
N THR A 185 -6.37 -12.01 4.63
CA THR A 185 -5.80 -11.85 5.98
C THR A 185 -4.51 -11.04 5.97
N ARG A 186 -3.61 -11.28 4.99
CA ARG A 186 -2.39 -10.49 4.83
C ARG A 186 -2.70 -9.03 4.52
N ALA A 187 -3.59 -8.79 3.55
CA ALA A 187 -4.04 -7.45 3.20
C ALA A 187 -4.60 -6.72 4.43
N TYR A 188 -5.47 -7.39 5.20
CA TYR A 188 -6.03 -6.87 6.43
C TYR A 188 -4.93 -6.54 7.45
N SER A 189 -3.99 -7.45 7.67
CA SER A 189 -2.90 -7.23 8.63
C SER A 189 -2.00 -6.06 8.23
N ILE A 190 -1.65 -5.91 6.95
CA ILE A 190 -0.81 -4.81 6.46
C ILE A 190 -1.56 -3.49 6.61
N SER A 191 -2.81 -3.42 6.16
CA SER A 191 -3.65 -2.20 6.28
C SER A 191 -3.95 -1.76 7.72
N ARG A 192 -3.76 -2.65 8.69
CA ARG A 192 -3.97 -2.36 10.12
C ARG A 192 -2.68 -2.14 10.89
N ASN A 193 -1.56 -2.62 10.33
CA ASN A 193 -0.25 -2.53 10.94
C ASN A 193 0.43 -1.17 10.73
N ASN A 194 -0.26 -0.15 10.18
CA ASN A 194 0.20 1.24 10.01
C ASN A 194 1.29 1.53 11.04
N PHE A 195 2.52 1.65 10.54
CA PHE A 195 3.77 1.68 11.30
C PHE A 195 3.49 2.31 12.64
N ILE A 196 3.50 1.48 13.68
CA ILE A 196 2.87 1.78 14.98
C ILE A 196 3.14 3.24 15.32
N LYS A 197 2.12 4.04 15.68
CA LYS A 197 2.25 5.48 16.04
C LYS A 197 3.57 5.88 16.76
N PRO A 198 4.17 5.06 17.65
CA PRO A 198 5.51 5.30 18.20
C PRO A 198 6.64 5.43 17.17
N ALA A 199 6.66 4.64 16.09
CA ALA A 199 7.66 4.72 15.03
C ALA A 199 7.59 6.06 14.27
N TYR A 200 6.39 6.55 13.99
CA TYR A 200 6.21 7.90 13.43
C TYR A 200 6.63 8.99 14.40
N THR A 201 6.29 8.85 15.67
CA THR A 201 6.71 9.79 16.71
C THR A 201 8.24 9.83 16.80
N LEU A 202 8.91 8.67 16.69
CA LEU A 202 10.35 8.56 16.64
C LEU A 202 10.93 9.24 15.39
N LEU A 203 10.40 8.95 14.20
CA LEU A 203 10.84 9.59 12.94
C LEU A 203 10.70 11.11 12.99
N GLN A 204 9.56 11.61 13.47
CA GLN A 204 9.33 13.05 13.62
C GLN A 204 10.29 13.68 14.64
N SER A 205 10.57 12.98 15.75
CA SER A 205 11.52 13.45 16.76
C SER A 205 12.94 13.53 16.21
N ILE A 206 13.39 12.49 15.49
CA ILE A 206 14.72 12.48 14.85
C ILE A 206 14.79 13.59 13.79
N LEU A 207 13.77 13.72 12.95
CA LEU A 207 13.68 14.78 11.94
C LEU A 207 13.80 16.16 12.61
N PHE A 208 13.05 16.40 13.67
CA PHE A 208 13.09 17.65 14.41
C PHE A 208 14.48 17.93 14.99
N ILE A 209 15.12 16.95 15.63
CA ILE A 209 16.47 17.07 16.19
C ILE A 209 17.49 17.39 15.08
N VAL A 210 17.43 16.69 13.95
CA VAL A 210 18.32 16.93 12.80
C VAL A 210 18.16 18.35 12.26
N MET A 211 16.92 18.82 12.09
CA MET A 211 16.67 20.20 11.63
C MET A 211 17.17 21.23 12.64
N ALA A 212 16.91 21.02 13.94
CA ALA A 212 17.38 21.92 14.99
C ALA A 212 18.92 22.01 15.02
N LEU A 213 19.62 20.87 14.90
CA LEU A 213 21.08 20.83 14.82
C LEU A 213 21.59 21.56 13.58
N LEU A 214 21.00 21.33 12.40
CA LEU A 214 21.38 22.03 11.18
C LEU A 214 21.25 23.55 11.29
N LEU A 215 20.25 24.05 12.02
CA LEU A 215 20.04 25.49 12.21
C LEU A 215 21.16 26.13 13.03
N ILE A 216 21.71 25.44 14.03
CA ILE A 216 22.74 25.99 14.94
C ILE A 216 24.17 25.61 14.54
N THR A 217 24.35 24.75 13.55
CA THR A 217 25.68 24.29 13.11
C THR A 217 26.43 25.34 12.34
N LYS A 218 27.73 25.49 12.64
CA LYS A 218 28.67 26.31 11.88
C LYS A 218 29.41 25.51 10.81
N PHE A 219 29.52 26.13 9.64
CA PHE A 219 30.29 25.61 8.51
C PHE A 219 31.47 26.52 8.19
N LYS A 220 32.52 25.93 7.61
CA LYS A 220 33.76 26.65 7.24
C LYS A 220 33.57 27.69 6.13
N SER A 221 32.55 27.51 5.28
CA SER A 221 32.25 28.39 4.15
C SER A 221 30.73 28.61 4.05
N PRO A 222 30.26 29.85 3.77
CA PRO A 222 28.84 30.13 3.56
C PRO A 222 28.21 29.29 2.45
N ALA A 223 28.97 28.99 1.38
CA ALA A 223 28.48 28.16 0.28
C ALA A 223 28.24 26.71 0.74
N ALA A 224 29.14 26.17 1.57
CA ALA A 224 29.00 24.84 2.15
C ALA A 224 27.80 24.78 3.10
N ASP A 225 27.57 25.85 3.88
CA ASP A 225 26.44 25.95 4.78
C ASP A 225 25.10 25.78 4.05
N TYR A 226 24.85 26.64 3.05
CA TYR A 226 23.60 26.60 2.30
C TYR A 226 23.39 25.27 1.57
N PHE A 227 24.45 24.75 0.93
CA PHE A 227 24.33 23.53 0.13
C PHE A 227 24.10 22.29 0.99
N VAL A 228 24.89 22.11 2.05
CA VAL A 228 24.78 20.95 2.94
C VAL A 228 23.47 20.99 3.70
N THR A 229 23.11 22.15 4.28
CA THR A 229 21.86 22.32 5.02
C THR A 229 20.64 22.01 4.12
N SER A 230 20.61 22.56 2.91
CA SER A 230 19.52 22.28 1.96
C SER A 230 19.44 20.81 1.57
N THR A 231 20.59 20.19 1.29
CA THR A 231 20.64 18.80 0.82
C THR A 231 20.21 17.82 1.90
N ILE A 232 20.72 17.99 3.13
CA ILE A 232 20.35 17.13 4.26
C ILE A 232 18.87 17.32 4.62
N THR A 233 18.39 18.57 4.65
CA THR A 233 16.97 18.85 4.90
C THR A 233 16.08 18.18 3.86
N PHE A 234 16.38 18.37 2.58
CA PHE A 234 15.66 17.74 1.48
C PHE A 234 15.62 16.22 1.67
N LEU A 235 16.76 15.60 1.98
CA LEU A 235 16.86 14.16 2.11
C LEU A 235 16.00 13.63 3.25
N PHE A 236 16.15 14.15 4.47
CA PHE A 236 15.39 13.65 5.62
C PHE A 236 13.88 13.91 5.49
N CYS A 237 13.48 15.07 4.96
CA CYS A 237 12.07 15.32 4.65
C CYS A 237 11.54 14.36 3.59
N TYR A 238 12.33 14.08 2.54
CA TYR A 238 11.96 13.13 1.50
C TYR A 238 11.80 11.71 2.05
N LEU A 239 12.76 11.22 2.84
CA LEU A 239 12.67 9.90 3.46
C LEU A 239 11.46 9.81 4.40
N TYR A 240 11.20 10.84 5.21
CA TYR A 240 10.03 10.88 6.09
C TYR A 240 8.73 10.76 5.30
N LEU A 241 8.55 11.63 4.30
CA LEU A 241 7.34 11.65 3.47
C LEU A 241 7.19 10.36 2.64
N LEU A 242 8.30 9.77 2.18
CA LEU A 242 8.28 8.50 1.47
C LEU A 242 7.84 7.34 2.38
N ILE A 243 8.35 7.27 3.61
CA ILE A 243 7.92 6.27 4.59
C ILE A 243 6.42 6.43 4.88
N VAL A 244 5.96 7.65 5.15
CA VAL A 244 4.54 7.96 5.39
C VAL A 244 3.68 7.57 4.18
N GLY A 245 4.16 7.85 2.97
CA GLY A 245 3.42 7.51 1.74
C GLY A 245 3.36 6.02 1.44
N LEU A 246 4.33 5.22 1.89
CA LEU A 246 4.39 3.78 1.64
C LEU A 246 3.65 2.92 2.68
N ASP A 247 3.33 3.49 3.84
CA ASP A 247 2.86 2.75 5.01
C ASP A 247 1.45 2.18 4.88
N ASP A 248 0.55 2.91 4.23
CA ASP A 248 -0.80 2.41 3.93
C ASP A 248 -0.97 2.20 2.42
N PRO A 249 -0.45 1.10 1.86
CA PRO A 249 -0.52 0.80 0.43
C PRO A 249 -1.96 0.60 -0.09
N PHE A 250 -2.93 0.50 0.82
CA PHE A 250 -4.33 0.25 0.52
C PHE A 250 -5.23 1.46 0.79
N ASP A 251 -4.67 2.63 1.15
CA ASP A 251 -5.38 3.91 1.28
C ASP A 251 -5.45 4.64 -0.06
N ILE A 252 -6.33 4.14 -0.93
CA ILE A 252 -6.56 4.62 -2.31
C ILE A 252 -7.17 6.05 -2.36
N SER A 253 -7.30 6.72 -1.20
CA SER A 253 -7.72 8.12 -1.11
C SER A 253 -6.57 9.11 -1.35
N ASN A 254 -5.32 8.67 -1.19
CA ASN A 254 -4.11 9.47 -1.42
C ASN A 254 -3.39 8.99 -2.69
N ASP A 255 -3.71 9.64 -3.81
CA ASP A 255 -3.21 9.46 -5.21
C ASP A 255 -1.65 9.54 -5.38
N GLU A 256 -0.86 9.44 -4.30
CA GLU A 256 0.61 9.54 -4.28
C GLU A 256 1.28 8.16 -4.47
N ILE A 257 0.91 7.10 -3.70
CA ILE A 257 1.54 5.77 -3.76
C ILE A 257 0.54 4.65 -3.39
N ASP A 258 -0.19 4.14 -4.39
CA ASP A 258 -1.19 3.08 -4.19
C ASP A 258 -0.82 1.76 -4.88
N VAL A 259 -1.35 0.66 -4.36
CA VAL A 259 -1.31 -0.66 -5.01
C VAL A 259 -2.13 -0.66 -6.29
N ASP A 260 -1.55 -1.20 -7.37
CA ASP A 260 -2.22 -1.33 -8.67
C ASP A 260 -3.24 -2.48 -8.67
N LEU A 261 -4.53 -2.14 -8.72
CA LEU A 261 -5.65 -3.12 -8.74
C LEU A 261 -6.05 -3.56 -10.16
N LYS A 262 -5.34 -3.11 -11.20
CA LYS A 262 -5.69 -3.40 -12.61
C LYS A 262 -5.88 -4.88 -12.91
N THR A 263 -5.16 -5.78 -12.24
CA THR A 263 -5.31 -7.23 -12.47
C THR A 263 -6.69 -7.71 -12.05
N LEU A 264 -7.19 -7.23 -10.91
CA LEU A 264 -8.49 -7.56 -10.37
C LEU A 264 -9.62 -6.89 -11.17
N ASP A 265 -9.44 -5.61 -11.54
CA ASP A 265 -10.40 -4.89 -12.38
C ASP A 265 -10.54 -5.54 -13.76
N ARG A 266 -9.42 -5.97 -14.37
CA ARG A 266 -9.45 -6.70 -15.65
C ARG A 266 -10.12 -8.06 -15.51
N PHE A 267 -9.90 -8.76 -14.40
CA PHE A 267 -10.61 -10.01 -14.14
C PHE A 267 -12.12 -9.79 -14.06
N GLN A 268 -12.56 -8.79 -13.28
CA GLN A 268 -13.97 -8.40 -13.17
C GLN A 268 -14.57 -8.04 -14.54
N GLN A 269 -13.86 -7.24 -15.34
CA GLN A 269 -14.31 -6.87 -16.70
C GLN A 269 -14.49 -8.10 -17.60
N ARG A 270 -13.56 -9.05 -17.56
CA ARG A 270 -13.69 -10.32 -18.30
C ARG A 270 -14.85 -11.15 -17.79
N LEU A 271 -15.08 -11.20 -16.47
CA LEU A 271 -16.20 -11.93 -15.88
C LEU A 271 -17.56 -11.35 -16.32
N ILE A 272 -17.62 -10.02 -16.48
CA ILE A 272 -18.79 -9.32 -16.99
C ILE A 272 -18.97 -9.58 -18.49
N SER A 273 -17.91 -9.49 -19.31
CA SER A 273 -18.03 -9.67 -20.76
C SER A 273 -18.31 -11.13 -21.13
N ASP A 274 -17.53 -12.06 -20.56
CA ASP A 274 -17.45 -13.46 -21.00
C ASP A 274 -17.15 -14.38 -19.82
N PHE A 275 -18.20 -15.01 -19.27
CA PHE A 275 -18.05 -15.94 -18.15
C PHE A 275 -17.40 -17.27 -18.54
N LEU A 276 -17.72 -17.81 -19.73
CA LEU A 276 -17.34 -19.16 -20.18
C LEU A 276 -16.67 -19.22 -21.57
N VAL A 277 -16.34 -18.06 -22.16
CA VAL A 277 -15.60 -17.98 -23.45
C VAL A 277 -14.12 -17.77 -23.19
#